data_AF-A0A7S1XU62-F1
#
_entry.id   AF-A0A7S1XU62-F1
#
_cell.length_a   1.000
_cell.length_b   1.000
_cell.length_c   1.000
_cell.angle_alpha   90.00
_cell.angle_beta   90.00
_cell.angle_gamma   90.00
#
_symmetry.space_group_name_H-M   'P 1'
#
loop_
_entity.id
_entity.type
_entity.pdbx_description
1 polymer ?
#
loop_
_entity_poly.entity_id
_entity_poly.type
_entity_poly.pdbx_seq_one_letter_code
_entity_poly.pdbx_strand_id
1 'polypeptide(L)'
;AEAQLISFAREEIPGESHRTAVQRHTLDPVWDEMFVLGETYHLFSDDTSVFPTLRLRVYDKKVGVPGLNRDAPLGEATVRLNALDVEGNEAWDTRVALSNGTMGMPSGTIAQGELALSLAFVPQETGAKPAAEGEEEEDFGEFFEEDPAFADKPPNELRVKLLRGRGLAAMDKPAGLFRAATATSDPYVKFRVGGKERARSRIQRKELNPVWGEAFAFVVDDEELALE
;
A
#
# COMPACT_ATOMS: atom_id res chain seq x y z
N ALA A 1 12.55 -21.65 -1.48
CA ALA A 1 12.83 -20.21 -1.65
C ALA A 1 11.93 -19.41 -0.73
N GLU A 2 12.21 -18.13 -0.56
CA GLU A 2 11.40 -17.17 0.19
C GLU A 2 11.15 -15.94 -0.69
N ALA A 3 9.90 -15.51 -0.78
CA ALA A 3 9.48 -14.29 -1.43
C ALA A 3 9.03 -13.28 -0.36
N GLN A 4 9.46 -12.03 -0.48
CA GLN A 4 9.13 -10.95 0.46
C GLN A 4 8.84 -9.67 -0.32
N LEU A 5 7.70 -9.05 -0.02
CA LEU A 5 7.36 -7.74 -0.58
C LEU A 5 8.11 -6.63 0.16
N ILE A 6 8.68 -5.71 -0.61
CA ILE A 6 9.43 -4.54 -0.13
C ILE A 6 8.69 -3.28 -0.57
N SER A 7 8.42 -2.39 0.40
CA SER A 7 7.70 -1.14 0.19
C SER A 7 8.46 -0.14 -0.69
N PHE A 8 7.80 0.92 -1.12
CA PHE A 8 8.42 2.08 -1.79
C PHE A 8 9.59 2.67 -0.98
N ALA A 9 9.52 2.62 0.35
CA ALA A 9 10.56 3.08 1.27
C ALA A 9 11.73 2.08 1.45
N ARG A 10 11.72 0.96 0.70
CA ARG A 10 12.70 -0.13 0.77
C ARG A 10 12.67 -0.92 2.08
N GLU A 11 11.51 -0.97 2.73
CA GLU A 11 11.31 -1.69 3.98
C GLU A 11 10.56 -3.00 3.74
N GLU A 12 10.88 -4.03 4.52
CA GLU A 12 10.10 -5.27 4.52
C GLU A 12 8.71 -5.01 5.07
N ILE A 13 7.68 -5.48 4.37
CA ILE A 13 6.31 -5.35 4.84
C ILE A 13 5.97 -6.56 5.72
N PRO A 14 5.62 -6.36 7.00
CA PRO A 14 5.31 -7.45 7.90
C PRO A 14 4.13 -8.29 7.40
N GLY A 15 4.29 -9.61 7.39
CA GLY A 15 3.25 -10.55 6.93
C GLY A 15 3.20 -10.75 5.41
N GLU A 16 3.89 -9.92 4.62
CA GLU A 16 3.93 -10.04 3.16
C GLU A 16 5.11 -10.88 2.68
N SER A 17 5.19 -12.12 3.18
CA SER A 17 6.15 -13.12 2.71
C SER A 17 5.54 -14.49 2.54
N HIS A 18 6.14 -15.25 1.62
CA HIS A 18 5.81 -16.64 1.37
C HIS A 18 7.08 -17.50 1.32
N ARG A 19 7.04 -18.67 1.94
CA ARG A 19 8.11 -19.67 1.86
C ARG A 19 7.61 -20.85 1.06
N THR A 20 8.36 -21.19 0.01
CA THR A 20 8.03 -22.33 -0.84
C THR A 20 8.34 -23.66 -0.14
N ALA A 21 7.78 -24.74 -0.67
CA ALA A 21 8.16 -26.09 -0.36
C ALA A 21 9.65 -26.35 -0.66
N VAL A 22 10.23 -27.28 0.09
CA VAL A 22 11.62 -27.68 -0.05
C VAL A 22 11.72 -28.77 -1.09
N GLN A 23 12.33 -28.47 -2.23
CA GLN A 23 12.69 -29.46 -3.23
C GLN A 23 14.03 -30.10 -2.86
N ARG A 24 14.06 -31.42 -2.78
CA ARG A 24 15.24 -32.19 -2.33
C ARG A 24 15.95 -32.82 -3.53
N HIS A 25 17.27 -32.91 -3.44
CA HIS A 25 18.10 -33.65 -4.40
C HIS A 25 17.99 -33.16 -5.85
N THR A 26 17.82 -31.86 -6.07
CA THR A 26 17.79 -31.24 -7.40
C THR A 26 18.57 -29.92 -7.40
N LEU A 27 19.16 -29.61 -8.56
CA LEU A 27 19.75 -28.30 -8.87
C LEU A 27 18.85 -27.46 -9.80
N ASP A 28 17.77 -28.06 -10.29
CA ASP A 28 16.76 -27.45 -11.14
C ASP A 28 15.39 -27.66 -10.48
N PRO A 29 15.12 -26.93 -9.37
CA PRO A 29 13.87 -27.08 -8.64
C PRO A 29 12.70 -26.47 -9.42
N VAL A 30 11.63 -27.24 -9.57
CA VAL A 30 10.33 -26.76 -10.04
C VAL A 30 9.38 -26.73 -8.85
N TRP A 31 8.89 -25.55 -8.48
CA TRP A 31 7.95 -25.38 -7.36
C TRP A 31 6.49 -25.43 -7.80
N ASP A 32 6.16 -24.77 -8.93
CA ASP A 32 4.77 -24.60 -9.42
C ASP A 32 3.80 -24.16 -8.31
N GLU A 33 4.26 -23.27 -7.43
CA GLU A 33 3.47 -22.71 -6.35
C GLU A 33 2.92 -21.34 -6.72
N MET A 34 1.64 -21.12 -6.38
CA MET A 34 0.97 -19.83 -6.52
C MET A 34 0.64 -19.29 -5.12
N PHE A 35 0.93 -18.02 -4.90
CA PHE A 35 0.65 -17.32 -3.65
C PHE A 35 0.37 -15.85 -3.94
N VAL A 36 -0.33 -15.19 -3.02
CA VAL A 36 -0.70 -13.78 -3.12
C VAL A 36 0.11 -12.97 -2.12
N LEU A 37 0.60 -11.81 -2.54
CA LEU A 37 1.24 -10.79 -1.71
C LEU A 37 0.59 -9.43 -2.04
N GLY A 38 0.66 -8.49 -1.10
CA GLY A 38 -0.01 -7.20 -1.18
C GLY A 38 -1.42 -7.19 -0.59
N GLU A 39 -1.74 -8.11 0.32
CA GLU A 39 -3.05 -8.13 1.01
C GLU A 39 -3.16 -7.02 2.06
N THR A 40 -2.03 -6.63 2.64
CA THR A 40 -1.89 -5.59 3.68
C THR A 40 -1.16 -4.34 3.18
N TYR A 41 -0.79 -4.31 1.89
CA TYR A 41 -0.02 -3.24 1.29
C TYR A 41 -0.49 -2.90 -0.13
N HIS A 42 -0.80 -1.64 -0.36
CA HIS A 42 -1.14 -1.15 -1.69
C HIS A 42 0.09 -1.16 -2.59
N LEU A 43 0.04 -1.99 -3.65
CA LEU A 43 1.14 -2.18 -4.59
C LEU A 43 1.36 -0.99 -5.53
N PHE A 44 0.46 0.00 -5.52
CA PHE A 44 0.50 1.16 -6.39
C PHE A 44 0.46 2.45 -5.58
N SER A 45 1.13 3.46 -6.12
CA SER A 45 1.16 4.82 -5.61
C SER A 45 0.81 5.76 -6.77
N ASP A 46 0.22 6.92 -6.44
CA ASP A 46 0.04 8.01 -7.41
C ASP A 46 1.38 8.56 -7.91
N ASP A 47 2.47 8.31 -7.18
CA ASP A 47 3.83 8.60 -7.60
C ASP A 47 4.40 7.47 -8.48
N THR A 48 4.37 7.69 -9.79
CA THR A 48 4.88 6.76 -10.82
C THR A 48 6.41 6.61 -10.82
N SER A 49 7.15 7.34 -9.97
CA SER A 49 8.60 7.19 -9.84
C SER A 49 9.03 6.12 -8.83
N VAL A 50 8.10 5.62 -8.02
CA VAL A 50 8.34 4.61 -6.99
C VAL A 50 7.53 3.35 -7.25
N PHE A 51 8.18 2.19 -7.08
CA PHE A 51 7.55 0.88 -7.27
C PHE A 51 7.95 -0.05 -6.13
N PRO A 52 7.02 -0.89 -5.62
CA PRO A 52 7.40 -1.92 -4.69
C PRO A 52 8.31 -2.93 -5.39
N THR A 53 9.10 -3.64 -4.60
CA THR A 53 10.03 -4.64 -5.10
C THR A 53 9.68 -6.00 -4.49
N LEU A 54 9.56 -7.02 -5.33
CA LEU A 54 9.53 -8.40 -4.87
C LEU A 54 10.97 -8.88 -4.71
N ARG A 55 11.35 -9.24 -3.49
CA ARG A 55 12.66 -9.82 -3.19
C ARG A 55 12.54 -11.32 -2.99
N LEU A 56 13.38 -12.06 -3.70
CA LEU A 56 13.41 -13.51 -3.71
C LEU A 56 14.75 -13.97 -3.14
N ARG A 57 14.72 -14.86 -2.14
CA ARG A 57 15.90 -15.44 -1.52
C ARG A 57 15.84 -16.96 -1.62
N VAL A 58 16.91 -17.54 -2.13
CA VAL A 58 17.02 -18.99 -2.34
C VAL A 58 18.00 -19.55 -1.32
N TYR A 59 17.65 -20.69 -0.72
CA TYR A 59 18.43 -21.35 0.30
C TYR A 59 18.51 -22.85 0.03
N ASP A 60 19.67 -23.43 0.35
CA ASP A 60 19.88 -24.87 0.48
C ASP A 60 19.54 -25.30 1.90
N LYS A 61 18.53 -26.17 2.01
CA LYS A 61 18.06 -26.66 3.30
C LYS A 61 18.98 -27.75 3.82
N LYS A 62 19.69 -27.46 4.90
CA LYS A 62 20.56 -28.43 5.55
C LYS A 62 19.73 -29.42 6.37
N VAL A 63 20.02 -30.72 6.20
CA VAL A 63 19.49 -31.75 7.09
C VAL A 63 20.26 -31.68 8.41
N GLY A 64 19.58 -31.35 9.51
CA GLY A 64 20.18 -31.26 10.84
C GLY A 64 19.14 -30.97 11.93
N VAL A 65 19.60 -30.71 13.14
CA VAL A 65 18.73 -30.44 14.30
C VAL A 65 17.92 -29.15 14.05
N PRO A 66 16.58 -29.18 14.14
CA PRO A 66 15.74 -27.99 14.01
C PRO A 66 16.20 -26.87 14.95
N GLY A 67 16.36 -25.65 14.42
CA GLY A 67 16.74 -24.47 15.20
C GLY A 67 18.23 -24.28 15.48
N LEU A 68 19.09 -25.26 15.16
CA LEU A 68 20.54 -25.16 15.37
C LEU A 68 21.33 -24.90 14.09
N ASN A 69 20.81 -25.34 12.94
CA ASN A 69 21.43 -25.12 11.63
C ASN A 69 20.67 -24.05 10.84
N ARG A 70 21.39 -23.01 10.41
CA ARG A 70 20.88 -22.02 9.45
C ARG A 70 21.02 -22.58 8.04
N ASP A 71 19.94 -22.46 7.25
CA ASP A 71 19.96 -22.82 5.83
C ASP A 71 21.06 -22.04 5.09
N ALA A 72 21.74 -22.70 4.15
CA ALA A 72 22.82 -22.06 3.40
C ALA A 72 22.23 -21.17 2.30
N PRO A 73 22.66 -19.91 2.16
CA PRO A 73 22.14 -19.04 1.12
C PRO A 73 22.68 -19.48 -0.25
N LEU A 74 21.82 -19.46 -1.26
CA LEU A 74 22.15 -19.77 -2.66
C LEU A 74 22.15 -18.52 -3.54
N GLY A 75 21.37 -17.50 -3.19
CA GLY A 75 21.36 -16.21 -3.87
C GLY A 75 20.06 -15.43 -3.68
N GLU A 76 20.11 -14.17 -4.08
CA GLU A 76 19.02 -13.20 -4.01
C GLU A 76 18.73 -12.63 -5.40
N ALA A 77 17.45 -12.49 -5.73
CA ALA A 77 16.97 -11.75 -6.88
C ALA A 77 15.94 -10.70 -6.46
N THR A 78 15.85 -9.61 -7.21
CA THR A 78 14.86 -8.56 -7.00
C THR A 78 14.11 -8.28 -8.30
N VAL A 79 12.79 -8.16 -8.21
CA VAL A 79 11.91 -7.78 -9.30
C VAL A 79 11.22 -6.48 -8.92
N ARG A 80 11.45 -5.42 -9.69
CA ARG A 80 10.65 -4.19 -9.55
C ARG A 80 9.29 -4.44 -10.20
N LEU A 81 8.21 -4.14 -9.50
CA LEU A 81 6.85 -4.46 -9.94
C LEU A 81 6.25 -3.39 -10.87
N ASN A 82 7.10 -2.69 -11.62
CA ASN A 82 6.73 -1.56 -12.47
C ASN A 82 6.12 -1.96 -13.82
N ALA A 83 6.23 -3.23 -14.20
CA ALA A 83 5.71 -3.77 -15.46
C ALA A 83 4.47 -4.65 -15.25
N LEU A 84 3.88 -4.67 -14.05
CA LEU A 84 2.61 -5.36 -13.82
C LEU A 84 1.49 -4.66 -14.58
N ASP A 85 0.67 -5.44 -15.30
CA ASP A 85 -0.61 -4.97 -15.80
C ASP A 85 -1.58 -4.79 -14.63
N VAL A 86 -1.83 -3.54 -14.25
CA VAL A 86 -2.68 -3.18 -13.11
C VAL A 86 -4.16 -3.41 -13.36
N GLU A 87 -4.56 -3.63 -14.61
CA GLU A 87 -5.92 -4.02 -14.96
C GLU A 87 -6.14 -5.53 -14.73
N GLY A 88 -5.06 -6.31 -14.56
CA GLY A 88 -5.11 -7.74 -14.32
C GLY A 88 -5.51 -8.58 -15.52
N ASN A 89 -5.35 -8.05 -16.73
CA ASN A 89 -5.71 -8.75 -17.97
C ASN A 89 -4.63 -9.75 -18.39
N GLU A 90 -3.36 -9.43 -18.13
CA GLU A 90 -2.22 -10.24 -18.57
C GLU A 90 -1.21 -10.51 -17.44
N ALA A 91 -0.63 -11.72 -17.47
CA ALA A 91 0.48 -12.07 -16.60
C ALA A 91 1.81 -11.57 -17.20
N TRP A 92 2.67 -11.05 -16.36
CA TRP A 92 4.04 -10.69 -16.68
C TRP A 92 4.99 -11.86 -16.41
N ASP A 93 5.43 -12.51 -17.49
CA ASP A 93 6.47 -13.53 -17.44
C ASP A 93 7.87 -12.89 -17.47
N THR A 94 8.74 -13.30 -16.55
CA THR A 94 10.11 -12.78 -16.46
C THR A 94 11.10 -13.80 -15.91
N ARG A 95 12.38 -13.56 -16.16
CA ARG A 95 13.50 -14.29 -15.57
C ARG A 95 14.45 -13.35 -14.87
N VAL A 96 14.86 -13.72 -13.66
CA VAL A 96 15.79 -12.91 -12.87
C VAL A 96 16.98 -13.73 -12.41
N ALA A 97 18.18 -13.23 -12.70
CA ALA A 97 19.43 -13.84 -12.28
C ALA A 97 19.63 -13.68 -10.76
N LEU A 98 20.13 -14.73 -10.12
CA LEU A 98 20.54 -14.68 -8.73
C LEU A 98 21.86 -13.91 -8.59
N SER A 99 21.96 -13.15 -7.51
CA SER A 99 23.13 -12.40 -7.11
C SER A 99 23.42 -12.62 -5.62
N ASN A 100 24.58 -12.20 -5.12
CA ASN A 100 24.84 -12.28 -3.69
C ASN A 100 23.89 -11.39 -2.88
N GLY A 101 23.40 -10.31 -3.50
CA GLY A 101 22.47 -9.35 -2.89
C GLY A 101 22.92 -8.91 -1.50
N THR A 102 21.96 -8.83 -0.59
CA THR A 102 22.19 -8.59 0.84
C THR A 102 22.49 -9.86 1.65
N MET A 103 22.52 -11.03 1.00
CA MET A 103 22.70 -12.29 1.71
C MET A 103 24.15 -12.45 2.15
N GLY A 104 24.35 -12.86 3.40
CA GLY A 104 25.67 -13.24 3.93
C GLY A 104 26.16 -14.55 3.34
N MET A 105 26.53 -14.53 2.06
CA MET A 105 27.08 -15.67 1.34
C MET A 105 28.41 -16.13 1.96
N PRO A 106 28.72 -17.44 1.95
CA PRO A 106 30.03 -17.90 2.37
C PRO A 106 31.16 -17.23 1.58
N SER A 107 32.30 -17.02 2.24
CA SER A 107 33.46 -16.35 1.63
C SER A 107 33.87 -17.05 0.33
N GLY A 108 34.00 -16.28 -0.76
CA GLY A 108 34.37 -16.79 -2.08
C GLY A 108 33.23 -17.43 -2.89
N THR A 109 32.01 -17.53 -2.35
CA THR A 109 30.85 -18.00 -3.10
C THR A 109 30.21 -16.87 -3.90
N ILE A 110 29.97 -17.12 -5.19
CA ILE A 110 29.20 -16.25 -6.08
C ILE A 110 27.87 -16.95 -6.36
N ALA A 111 26.75 -16.27 -6.13
CA ALA A 111 25.43 -16.75 -6.50
C ALA A 111 25.34 -16.95 -8.02
N GLN A 112 24.68 -18.02 -8.43
CA GLN A 112 24.51 -18.40 -9.83
C GLN A 112 23.12 -18.99 -10.04
N GLY A 113 22.64 -18.95 -11.28
CA GLY A 113 21.31 -19.41 -11.66
C GLY A 113 20.33 -18.28 -11.84
N GLU A 114 19.13 -18.62 -12.30
CA GLU A 114 18.01 -17.71 -12.51
C GLU A 114 16.72 -18.28 -11.93
N LEU A 115 15.77 -17.41 -11.65
CA LEU A 115 14.40 -17.77 -11.31
C LEU A 115 13.48 -17.33 -12.45
N ALA A 116 12.62 -18.23 -12.93
CA ALA A 116 11.54 -17.92 -13.83
C ALA A 116 10.26 -17.65 -13.02
N LEU A 117 9.54 -16.59 -13.34
CA LEU A 117 8.37 -16.11 -12.62
C LEU A 117 7.28 -15.72 -13.62
N SER A 118 6.03 -16.01 -13.25
CA SER A 118 4.83 -15.44 -13.86
C SER A 118 4.13 -14.61 -12.79
N LEU A 119 4.02 -13.31 -13.00
CA LEU A 119 3.46 -12.37 -12.03
C LEU A 119 2.18 -11.76 -12.60
N ALA A 120 1.07 -11.83 -11.89
CA ALA A 120 -0.17 -11.17 -12.28
C ALA A 120 -0.64 -10.28 -11.14
N PHE A 121 -1.17 -9.10 -11.48
CA PHE A 121 -1.93 -8.33 -10.52
C PHE A 121 -3.36 -8.86 -10.50
N VAL A 122 -3.87 -9.07 -9.30
CA VAL A 122 -5.29 -9.37 -9.10
C VAL A 122 -5.92 -8.08 -8.59
N PRO A 123 -6.68 -7.36 -9.43
CA PRO A 123 -7.47 -6.24 -8.98
C PRO A 123 -8.32 -6.72 -7.81
N GLN A 124 -8.17 -6.08 -6.66
CA GLN A 124 -9.17 -6.28 -5.62
C GLN A 124 -10.46 -5.69 -6.17
N GLU A 125 -11.41 -6.56 -6.53
CA GLU A 125 -12.80 -6.14 -6.67
C GLU A 125 -13.17 -5.56 -5.30
N THR A 126 -13.05 -4.25 -5.15
CA THR A 126 -13.87 -3.56 -4.18
C THR A 126 -15.28 -4.02 -4.52
N GLY A 127 -16.02 -4.63 -3.59
CA GLY A 127 -17.43 -4.99 -3.80
C GLY A 127 -18.35 -3.81 -4.18
N ALA A 128 -17.78 -2.63 -4.44
CA ALA A 128 -18.35 -1.62 -5.31
C ALA A 128 -18.24 -2.08 -6.78
N LYS A 129 -19.39 -2.44 -7.35
CA LYS A 129 -19.69 -2.38 -8.79
C LYS A 129 -18.81 -1.31 -9.47
N PRO A 130 -18.16 -1.58 -10.61
CA PRO A 130 -17.39 -0.57 -11.30
C PRO A 130 -18.31 0.63 -11.51
N ALA A 131 -17.87 1.80 -11.04
CA ALA A 131 -18.50 3.06 -11.36
C ALA A 131 -18.20 3.40 -12.83
N ALA A 132 -18.57 2.49 -13.74
CA ALA A 132 -18.76 2.77 -15.15
C ALA A 132 -20.17 3.30 -15.36
N GLU A 133 -20.55 4.32 -14.59
CA GLU A 133 -21.71 5.19 -14.82
C GLU A 133 -21.29 6.59 -14.33
N GLY A 134 -20.66 7.35 -15.24
CA GLY A 134 -20.37 8.77 -15.06
C GLY A 134 -19.32 9.11 -14.00
N GLU A 135 -18.07 9.29 -14.43
CA GLU A 135 -17.27 10.35 -13.83
C GLU A 135 -17.96 11.67 -14.19
N GLU A 136 -18.95 12.06 -13.39
CA GLU A 136 -19.33 13.47 -13.33
C GLU A 136 -18.06 14.23 -12.95
N GLU A 137 -17.60 15.17 -13.79
CA GLU A 137 -16.58 16.15 -13.39
C GLU A 137 -16.94 16.60 -11.98
N GLU A 138 -16.03 16.37 -11.03
CA GLU A 138 -16.30 16.68 -9.64
C GLU A 138 -16.46 18.20 -9.53
N ASP A 139 -17.70 18.67 -9.43
CA ASP A 139 -18.00 20.09 -9.26
C ASP A 139 -17.52 20.51 -7.87
N PHE A 140 -16.30 21.03 -7.81
CA PHE A 140 -15.74 21.64 -6.60
C PHE A 140 -16.54 22.87 -6.15
N GLY A 141 -17.48 23.36 -6.99
CA GLY A 141 -18.21 24.60 -6.84
C GLY A 141 -17.29 25.82 -6.93
N GLU A 142 -17.88 27.00 -7.16
CA GLU A 142 -17.16 28.25 -6.90
C GLU A 142 -16.87 28.34 -5.40
N PHE A 143 -15.59 28.40 -5.05
CA PHE A 143 -15.11 28.18 -3.68
C PHE A 143 -15.82 29.11 -2.68
N PHE A 144 -15.87 30.41 -2.97
CA PHE A 144 -16.59 31.45 -2.23
C PHE A 144 -16.71 32.66 -3.15
N GLU A 145 -17.87 33.35 -3.18
CA GLU A 145 -17.92 34.71 -3.72
C GLU A 145 -16.92 35.59 -2.94
N GLU A 146 -16.13 36.43 -3.63
CA GLU A 146 -15.25 37.40 -2.97
C GLU A 146 -16.10 38.36 -2.14
N ASP A 147 -15.99 38.32 -0.80
CA ASP A 147 -16.63 39.33 0.04
C ASP A 147 -15.84 40.66 -0.09
N PRO A 148 -16.42 41.70 -0.71
CA PRO A 148 -15.73 42.97 -0.96
C PRO A 148 -15.24 43.64 0.33
N ALA A 149 -15.79 43.27 1.49
CA ALA A 149 -15.37 43.78 2.80
C ALA A 149 -13.95 43.34 3.24
N PHE A 150 -13.32 42.42 2.49
CA PHE A 150 -12.01 41.84 2.83
C PHE A 150 -10.93 42.04 1.74
N ALA A 151 -11.23 42.72 0.63
CA ALA A 151 -10.29 42.89 -0.49
C ALA A 151 -8.97 43.59 -0.12
N ASP A 152 -9.00 44.51 0.85
CA ASP A 152 -7.84 45.34 1.25
C ASP A 152 -7.14 44.88 2.56
N LYS A 153 -7.54 43.73 3.12
CA LYS A 153 -6.93 43.17 4.34
C LYS A 153 -5.94 42.06 3.96
N PRO A 154 -4.83 41.88 4.70
CA PRO A 154 -3.97 40.73 4.47
C PRO A 154 -4.77 39.44 4.66
N PRO A 155 -4.63 38.43 3.77
CA PRO A 155 -5.37 37.18 3.88
C PRO A 155 -4.91 36.44 5.14
N ASN A 156 -5.81 36.26 6.11
CA ASN A 156 -5.51 35.47 7.32
C ASN A 156 -6.65 34.52 7.72
N GLU A 157 -7.42 34.07 6.74
CA GLU A 157 -8.49 33.09 6.93
C GLU A 157 -8.25 31.88 6.03
N LEU A 158 -8.05 30.71 6.64
CA LEU A 158 -7.99 29.44 5.94
C LEU A 158 -9.41 28.89 5.78
N ARG A 159 -9.92 28.88 4.55
CA ARG A 159 -11.20 28.27 4.20
C ARG A 159 -10.99 26.88 3.61
N VAL A 160 -11.74 25.90 4.10
CA VAL A 160 -11.61 24.48 3.71
C VAL A 160 -12.98 23.92 3.38
N LYS A 161 -13.15 23.37 2.17
CA LYS A 161 -14.33 22.62 1.76
C LYS A 161 -14.01 21.12 1.78
N LEU A 162 -14.56 20.40 2.75
CA LEU A 162 -14.45 18.95 2.88
C LEU A 162 -15.57 18.28 2.08
N LEU A 163 -15.22 17.69 0.94
CA LEU A 163 -16.19 17.05 0.06
C LEU A 163 -16.47 15.61 0.44
N ARG A 164 -15.48 14.71 0.31
CA ARG A 164 -15.65 13.27 0.53
C ARG A 164 -14.34 12.53 0.81
N GLY A 165 -14.46 11.30 1.30
CA GLY A 165 -13.41 10.28 1.30
C GLY A 165 -13.80 9.15 0.34
N ARG A 166 -12.81 8.40 -0.13
CA ARG A 166 -13.02 7.21 -0.99
C ARG A 166 -12.11 6.08 -0.52
N GLY A 167 -12.61 4.86 -0.57
CA GLY A 167 -11.83 3.65 -0.29
C GLY A 167 -11.18 3.64 1.10
N LEU A 168 -11.82 4.25 2.10
CA LEU A 168 -11.27 4.29 3.45
C LEU A 168 -11.15 2.87 4.02
N ALA A 169 -10.11 2.65 4.81
CA ALA A 169 -9.87 1.34 5.41
C ALA A 169 -11.01 0.97 6.38
N ALA A 170 -11.48 -0.27 6.30
CA ALA A 170 -12.48 -0.81 7.20
C ALA A 170 -11.84 -1.22 8.54
N MET A 171 -12.14 -0.49 9.60
CA MET A 171 -11.57 -0.71 10.93
C MET A 171 -12.55 -1.42 11.87
N ASP A 172 -13.85 -1.28 11.62
CA ASP A 172 -14.90 -1.95 12.36
C ASP A 172 -15.18 -3.33 11.74
N LYS A 173 -14.53 -4.35 12.31
CA LYS A 173 -14.77 -5.75 11.94
C LYS A 173 -16.04 -6.26 12.64
N PRO A 174 -16.93 -6.98 11.95
CA PRO A 174 -18.11 -7.55 12.59
C PRO A 174 -17.71 -8.58 13.64
N ALA A 175 -18.16 -8.40 14.88
CA ALA A 175 -17.97 -9.36 15.96
C ALA A 175 -19.10 -10.42 15.93
N GLY A 176 -18.78 -11.66 15.56
CA GLY A 176 -19.71 -12.79 15.68
C GLY A 176 -19.57 -13.87 14.60
N LEU A 177 -20.19 -15.04 14.84
CA LEU A 177 -20.10 -16.27 14.04
C LEU A 177 -20.72 -16.17 12.62
N PHE A 178 -21.37 -15.04 12.30
CA PHE A 178 -21.91 -14.77 10.97
C PHE A 178 -20.87 -14.02 10.11
N ARG A 179 -20.06 -14.76 9.35
CA ARG A 179 -19.02 -14.25 8.43
C ARG A 179 -19.56 -13.48 7.19
N ALA A 180 -20.81 -13.02 7.23
CA ALA A 180 -21.49 -12.41 6.08
C ALA A 180 -21.61 -10.87 6.17
N ALA A 181 -21.06 -10.23 7.20
CA ALA A 181 -21.13 -8.78 7.35
C ALA A 181 -19.89 -8.10 6.73
N THR A 182 -20.12 -7.08 5.91
CA THR A 182 -19.09 -6.21 5.34
C THR A 182 -18.40 -5.44 6.48
N ALA A 183 -17.07 -5.39 6.47
CA ALA A 183 -16.31 -4.55 7.40
C ALA A 183 -16.54 -3.07 7.04
N THR A 184 -16.64 -2.21 8.05
CA THR A 184 -17.00 -0.79 7.86
C THR A 184 -16.09 0.12 8.67
N SER A 185 -16.29 1.44 8.56
CA SER A 185 -15.70 2.45 9.46
C SER A 185 -16.71 3.56 9.72
N ASP A 186 -16.52 4.30 10.81
CA ASP A 186 -17.27 5.53 11.12
C ASP A 186 -16.37 6.78 10.93
N PRO A 187 -15.96 7.15 9.69
CA PRO A 187 -14.98 8.21 9.45
C PRO A 187 -15.47 9.64 9.77
N TYR A 188 -14.52 10.47 10.21
CA TYR A 188 -14.64 11.92 10.35
C TYR A 188 -13.26 12.58 10.26
N VAL A 189 -13.22 13.88 9.95
CA VAL A 189 -11.98 14.67 9.83
C VAL A 189 -11.85 15.62 11.01
N LYS A 190 -10.63 15.73 11.56
CA LYS A 190 -10.26 16.73 12.56
C LYS A 190 -9.39 17.80 11.91
N PHE A 191 -9.77 19.06 12.04
CA PHE A 191 -8.99 20.19 11.53
C PHE A 191 -8.13 20.77 12.65
N ARG A 192 -6.82 20.84 12.44
CA ARG A 192 -5.86 21.46 13.37
C ARG A 192 -5.11 22.59 12.67
N VAL A 193 -5.01 23.73 13.33
CA VAL A 193 -4.32 24.93 12.84
C VAL A 193 -3.49 25.49 14.00
N GLY A 194 -2.17 25.61 13.81
CA GLY A 194 -1.21 26.00 14.86
C GLY A 194 -1.21 25.01 16.04
N GLY A 195 -1.09 23.71 15.75
CA GLY A 195 -1.09 22.64 16.78
C GLY A 195 -2.44 22.37 17.48
N LYS A 196 -3.40 23.30 17.42
CA LYS A 196 -4.70 23.22 18.11
C LYS A 196 -5.80 22.71 17.19
N GLU A 197 -6.65 21.83 17.73
CA GLU A 197 -7.87 21.39 17.04
C GLU A 197 -8.92 22.49 17.03
N ARG A 198 -9.40 22.84 15.82
CA ARG A 198 -10.34 23.95 15.59
C ARG A 198 -11.74 23.48 15.22
N ALA A 199 -11.86 22.36 14.51
CA ALA A 199 -13.14 21.80 14.12
C ALA A 199 -13.05 20.29 13.88
N ARG A 200 -14.22 19.66 13.81
CA ARG A 200 -14.39 18.28 13.32
C ARG A 200 -15.56 18.23 12.36
N SER A 201 -15.46 17.39 11.33
CA SER A 201 -16.61 17.07 10.47
C SER A 201 -17.63 16.21 11.19
N ARG A 202 -18.79 16.02 10.57
CA ARG A 202 -19.73 14.97 10.99
C ARG A 202 -19.10 13.60 10.84
N ILE A 203 -19.51 12.68 11.72
CA ILE A 203 -19.18 11.26 11.63
C ILE A 203 -20.15 10.62 10.65
N GLN A 204 -19.63 10.06 9.57
CA GLN A 204 -20.41 9.23 8.65
C GLN A 204 -20.30 7.79 9.10
N ARG A 205 -21.43 7.13 9.37
CA ARG A 205 -21.42 5.81 10.01
C ARG A 205 -21.41 4.72 8.97
N LYS A 206 -20.62 3.68 9.23
CA LYS A 206 -20.49 2.47 8.43
C LYS A 206 -20.22 2.74 6.95
N GLU A 207 -19.42 3.75 6.67
CA GLU A 207 -19.22 4.29 5.33
C GLU A 207 -17.72 4.37 5.02
N LEU A 208 -17.29 3.75 3.93
CA LEU A 208 -15.89 3.79 3.47
C LEU A 208 -15.69 4.83 2.36
N ASN A 209 -16.79 5.39 1.82
CA ASN A 209 -16.79 6.46 0.83
C ASN A 209 -17.63 7.65 1.32
N PRO A 210 -17.29 8.25 2.49
CA PRO A 210 -18.13 9.26 3.11
C PRO A 210 -18.22 10.51 2.26
N VAL A 211 -19.42 11.06 2.07
CA VAL A 211 -19.62 12.39 1.49
C VAL A 211 -20.04 13.34 2.60
N TRP A 212 -19.23 14.35 2.90
CA TRP A 212 -19.51 15.37 3.91
C TRP A 212 -20.17 16.60 3.30
N GLY A 213 -19.57 17.16 2.25
CA GLY A 213 -20.02 18.44 1.66
C GLY A 213 -20.00 19.59 2.67
N GLU A 214 -19.05 19.59 3.60
CA GLU A 214 -18.95 20.55 4.71
C GLU A 214 -17.92 21.65 4.39
N ALA A 215 -18.17 22.88 4.84
CA ALA A 215 -17.24 24.00 4.70
C ALA A 215 -16.84 24.55 6.07
N PHE A 216 -15.57 24.91 6.22
CA PHE A 216 -14.96 25.43 7.43
C PHE A 216 -14.15 26.67 7.11
N ALA A 217 -14.05 27.59 8.06
CA ALA A 217 -13.19 28.75 7.97
C ALA A 217 -12.46 28.94 9.31
N PHE A 218 -11.16 29.20 9.24
CA PHE A 218 -10.29 29.37 10.40
C PHE A 218 -9.51 30.66 10.25
N VAL A 219 -9.70 31.59 11.19
CA VAL A 219 -8.79 32.73 11.31
C VAL A 219 -7.46 32.20 11.83
N VAL A 220 -6.38 32.53 11.12
CA VAL A 220 -5.01 32.21 11.51
C VAL A 220 -4.43 33.49 12.08
N ASP A 221 -3.77 33.44 13.23
CA ASP A 221 -3.06 34.59 13.78
C ASP A 221 -1.56 34.29 13.79
N ASP A 222 -0.73 35.25 13.36
CA ASP A 222 0.73 35.08 13.21
C ASP A 222 1.42 34.69 14.54
N GLU A 223 0.89 35.17 15.68
CA GLU A 223 1.39 34.83 17.02
C GLU A 223 1.16 33.35 17.38
N GLU A 224 0.13 32.71 16.82
CA GLU A 224 -0.19 31.29 17.08
C GLU A 224 0.62 30.32 16.22
N LEU A 225 1.12 30.75 15.06
CA LEU A 225 2.03 29.96 14.21
C LEU A 225 3.47 29.96 14.73
N ALA A 226 3.86 30.98 15.51
CA ALA A 226 5.22 31.17 16.01
C ALA A 226 5.54 30.39 17.31
N LEU A 227 4.60 29.61 17.85
CA LEU A 227 4.73 28.88 19.11
C LEU A 227 5.12 27.39 18.96
N GLU A 228 5.52 26.94 17.77
CA GLU A 228 6.03 25.57 17.51
C GLU A 228 7.51 25.54 17.10
#